data_AF-A0A0K8UX30-F1
#
_entry.id   AF-A0A0K8UX30-F1
#
_cell.length_a   1.000
_cell.length_b   1.000
_cell.length_c   1.000
_cell.angle_alpha   90.00
_cell.angle_beta   90.00
_cell.angle_gamma   90.00
#
_symmetry.space_group_name_H-M   'P 1'
#
loop_
_entity.id
_entity.type
_entity.pdbx_description
1 polymer ?
#
loop_
_entity_poly.entity_id
_entity_poly.type
_entity_poly.pdbx_seq_one_letter_code
_entity_poly.pdbx_strand_id
1 'polypeptide(L)'
;MSETNKLDNLKSLDEIIYPEIEPGIISKQMIDKAYLEDGKQGEAARLHQMEPVVYERIFVLRLEFKNILRIDHLWIMPNLTKLSLNCNKIEVIEHIDMLTALKELDLSFNYIERIENIEKLVNLEVLSLFNNLITYIQNLDTLEKLVILSLGNNKIKTTVGIERFRFLKDLSVLNLEGNPIAKEANFQMDLYVAAVLPGVKYYEYKTITEEMRHKGRERYYRELREIEANEEKEIIARAAKAKEEYDEKRLASSFVEYLNEHQLYESLWKGDEDGYALLKIGQPATDLAEEYDNDIYDVTQEIYKYGLQRYEERELEINEFKENLEEGQLQIQQMGQDVIEDFLRHKDRIFERATAVLKALELRTLHGEDEESPESLELMEQFDKITMQFDDIINEVWQQLMSQELHLHESIEVRINSNFLRPLSRFI
;
A
#
# COMPACT_ATOMS: atom_id res chain seq x y z
N MET A 1 -18.33 26.87 -54.00
CA MET A 1 -16.90 26.74 -53.64
C MET A 1 -16.54 27.94 -52.79
N SER A 2 -16.24 27.85 -51.49
CA SER A 2 -16.04 26.69 -50.62
C SER A 2 -16.32 27.10 -49.16
N GLU A 3 -17.14 26.31 -48.48
CA GLU A 3 -17.55 26.43 -47.08
C GLU A 3 -16.48 25.98 -46.06
N THR A 4 -15.19 26.11 -46.37
CA THR A 4 -14.12 25.41 -45.63
C THR A 4 -13.43 26.21 -44.52
N ASN A 5 -13.87 27.44 -44.18
CA ASN A 5 -13.17 28.28 -43.20
C ASN A 5 -13.98 28.60 -41.92
N LYS A 6 -14.88 27.72 -41.49
CA LYS A 6 -15.66 27.92 -40.24
C LYS A 6 -15.58 26.78 -39.22
N LEU A 7 -14.65 25.84 -39.37
CA LEU A 7 -14.48 24.73 -38.41
C LEU A 7 -13.37 24.91 -37.36
N ASP A 8 -12.53 25.95 -37.45
CA ASP A 8 -11.39 26.13 -36.51
C ASP A 8 -11.76 26.79 -35.17
N ASN A 9 -13.04 26.84 -34.79
CA ASN A 9 -13.49 27.45 -33.53
C ASN A 9 -14.56 26.63 -32.81
N LEU A 10 -14.58 25.31 -33.03
CA LEU A 10 -15.34 24.39 -32.19
C LEU A 10 -14.55 24.17 -30.90
N LYS A 11 -14.87 24.99 -29.88
CA LYS A 11 -14.54 24.71 -28.48
C LYS A 11 -14.84 23.25 -28.18
N SER A 12 -13.91 22.53 -27.52
CA SER A 12 -14.17 21.15 -27.12
C SER A 12 -15.45 21.11 -26.27
N LEU A 13 -16.18 19.99 -26.27
CA LEU A 13 -17.38 19.85 -25.44
C LEU A 13 -17.11 20.20 -23.96
N ASP A 14 -15.87 20.01 -23.49
CA ASP A 14 -15.43 20.35 -22.13
C ASP A 14 -15.45 21.86 -21.84
N GLU A 15 -15.11 22.71 -22.82
CA GLU A 15 -15.18 24.18 -22.69
C GLU A 15 -16.62 24.71 -22.69
N ILE A 16 -17.59 23.91 -23.17
CA ILE A 16 -19.00 24.28 -23.23
C ILE A 16 -19.72 23.93 -21.92
N ILE A 17 -19.25 22.90 -21.20
CA ILE A 17 -19.94 22.39 -19.99
C ILE A 17 -19.42 23.04 -18.70
N TYR A 18 -18.13 23.40 -18.59
CA TYR A 18 -17.56 24.01 -17.37
C TYR A 18 -16.51 25.11 -17.67
N PRO A 19 -16.92 26.31 -18.09
CA PRO A 19 -16.00 27.40 -18.46
C PRO A 19 -15.26 28.08 -17.30
N GLU A 20 -15.50 27.71 -16.04
CA GLU A 20 -15.06 28.48 -14.85
C GLU A 20 -14.01 27.80 -13.96
N ILE A 21 -13.56 26.57 -14.25
CA ILE A 21 -12.60 25.86 -13.38
C ILE A 21 -11.20 25.98 -14.01
N GLU A 22 -10.36 26.86 -13.45
CA GLU A 22 -8.94 26.92 -13.83
C GLU A 22 -8.29 25.53 -13.65
N PRO A 23 -7.43 25.10 -14.58
CA PRO A 23 -6.74 23.83 -14.44
C PRO A 23 -5.96 23.76 -13.13
N GLY A 24 -6.22 22.72 -12.35
CA GLY A 24 -5.79 22.65 -10.95
C GLY A 24 -4.63 21.69 -10.72
N ILE A 25 -3.83 22.00 -9.70
CA ILE A 25 -2.95 21.05 -9.02
C ILE A 25 -3.74 20.48 -7.83
N ILE A 26 -3.63 19.18 -7.57
CA ILE A 26 -4.22 18.61 -6.35
C ILE A 26 -3.62 19.34 -5.14
N SER A 27 -4.50 19.95 -4.36
CA SER A 27 -4.12 20.74 -3.19
C SER A 27 -4.88 20.24 -1.97
N LYS A 28 -4.37 20.58 -0.78
CA LYS A 28 -5.05 20.29 0.49
C LYS A 28 -6.52 20.74 0.48
N GLN A 29 -6.79 21.94 -0.06
CA GLN A 29 -8.16 22.48 -0.15
C GLN A 29 -9.06 21.63 -1.05
N MET A 30 -8.53 21.12 -2.16
CA MET A 30 -9.28 20.24 -3.06
C MET A 30 -9.60 18.90 -2.38
N ILE A 31 -8.64 18.34 -1.64
CA ILE A 31 -8.81 17.10 -0.87
C ILE A 31 -9.86 17.31 0.23
N ASP A 32 -9.73 18.37 1.03
CA ASP A 32 -10.68 18.69 2.10
C ASP A 32 -12.11 18.86 1.55
N LYS A 33 -12.25 19.58 0.44
CA LYS A 33 -13.54 19.77 -0.22
C LYS A 33 -14.12 18.46 -0.74
N ALA A 34 -13.31 17.64 -1.42
CA ALA A 34 -13.75 16.35 -1.94
C ALA A 34 -14.16 15.39 -0.82
N TYR A 35 -13.39 15.34 0.27
CA TYR A 35 -13.69 14.54 1.44
C TYR A 35 -14.99 14.96 2.15
N LEU A 36 -15.24 16.27 2.24
CA LEU A 36 -16.48 16.81 2.81
C LEU A 36 -17.69 16.60 1.90
N GLU A 37 -17.52 16.68 0.57
CA GLU A 37 -18.56 16.41 -0.43
C GLU A 37 -18.99 14.93 -0.44
N ASP A 38 -18.07 14.01 -0.16
CA ASP A 38 -18.34 12.56 -0.05
C ASP A 38 -18.96 12.17 1.31
N GLY A 39 -19.12 13.13 2.23
CA GLY A 39 -19.68 12.95 3.58
C GLY A 39 -21.20 12.68 3.61
N LYS A 40 -21.64 11.86 4.58
CA LYS A 40 -23.05 11.42 4.77
C LYS A 40 -24.06 12.57 4.79
N GLN A 41 -25.20 12.43 4.11
CA GLN A 41 -26.30 13.42 4.15
C GLN A 41 -26.93 13.55 5.55
N GLY A 42 -27.47 14.74 5.87
CA GLY A 42 -28.19 15.02 7.13
C GLY A 42 -27.30 15.52 8.27
N GLU A 43 -27.67 15.27 9.53
CA GLU A 43 -26.95 15.79 10.71
C GLU A 43 -25.51 15.26 10.82
N ALA A 44 -25.23 14.09 10.22
CA ALA A 44 -23.89 13.53 10.10
C ALA A 44 -22.95 14.42 9.26
N ALA A 45 -23.40 15.02 8.15
CA ALA A 45 -22.60 15.99 7.39
C ALA A 45 -22.31 17.26 8.21
N ARG A 46 -23.28 17.69 9.04
CA ARG A 46 -23.15 18.90 9.86
C ARG A 46 -22.09 18.71 10.94
N LEU A 47 -22.09 17.57 11.63
CA LEU A 47 -21.08 17.21 12.62
C LEU A 47 -19.70 16.99 11.99
N HIS A 48 -19.65 16.33 10.82
CA HIS A 48 -18.41 16.07 10.07
C HIS A 48 -17.73 17.35 9.54
N GLN A 49 -18.50 18.43 9.32
CA GLN A 49 -17.97 19.76 8.98
C GLN A 49 -17.37 20.51 10.19
N MET A 50 -17.72 20.13 11.42
CA MET A 50 -17.20 20.76 12.64
C MET A 50 -15.95 20.05 13.18
N GLU A 51 -15.74 18.79 12.81
CA GLU A 51 -14.56 18.03 13.18
C GLU A 51 -13.38 18.26 12.21
N PRO A 52 -12.13 18.29 12.71
CA PRO A 52 -10.95 18.38 11.86
C PRO A 52 -10.80 17.10 11.01
N VAL A 53 -10.41 17.28 9.74
CA VAL A 53 -10.15 16.15 8.83
C VAL A 53 -8.95 15.35 9.31
N VAL A 54 -9.19 14.06 9.61
CA VAL A 54 -8.14 13.10 9.99
C VAL A 54 -7.70 12.33 8.73
N TYR A 55 -6.66 12.80 8.06
CA TYR A 55 -6.21 12.26 6.76
C TYR A 55 -5.82 10.78 6.80
N GLU A 56 -5.32 10.29 7.93
CA GLU A 56 -4.96 8.88 8.14
C GLU A 56 -6.17 7.93 8.08
N ARG A 57 -7.39 8.46 8.24
CA ARG A 57 -8.64 7.69 8.17
C ARG A 57 -9.29 7.78 6.78
N ILE A 58 -8.66 8.43 5.81
CA ILE A 58 -9.16 8.54 4.44
C ILE A 58 -8.64 7.34 3.64
N PHE A 59 -9.54 6.40 3.35
CA PHE A 59 -9.22 5.20 2.57
C PHE A 59 -9.65 5.32 1.10
N VAL A 60 -10.56 6.24 0.79
CA VAL A 60 -11.14 6.43 -0.55
C VAL A 60 -11.14 7.93 -0.85
N LEU A 61 -10.65 8.31 -2.02
CA LEU A 61 -10.68 9.68 -2.49
C LEU A 61 -11.14 9.74 -3.95
N ARG A 62 -12.13 10.59 -4.18
CA ARG A 62 -12.76 10.81 -5.48
C ARG A 62 -12.54 12.24 -5.96
N LEU A 63 -11.83 12.37 -7.07
CA LEU A 63 -11.43 13.65 -7.67
C LEU A 63 -11.78 13.67 -9.15
N GLU A 64 -12.93 13.09 -9.53
CA GLU A 64 -13.39 13.09 -10.91
C GLU A 64 -13.86 14.48 -11.36
N PHE A 65 -13.63 14.81 -12.63
CA PHE A 65 -14.11 16.06 -13.25
C PHE A 65 -13.66 17.35 -12.56
N LYS A 66 -12.46 17.35 -11.96
CA LYS A 66 -11.91 18.52 -11.24
C LYS A 66 -10.93 19.35 -12.09
N ASN A 67 -10.79 19.04 -13.39
CA ASN A 67 -9.86 19.70 -14.32
C ASN A 67 -8.40 19.68 -13.82
N ILE A 68 -7.98 18.57 -13.22
CA ILE A 68 -6.63 18.41 -12.65
C ILE A 68 -5.61 18.22 -13.78
N LEU A 69 -4.53 19.02 -13.78
CA LEU A 69 -3.38 18.84 -14.67
C LEU A 69 -2.25 18.05 -14.02
N ARG A 70 -2.07 18.22 -12.70
CA ARG A 70 -0.92 17.70 -11.97
C ARG A 70 -1.33 17.07 -10.64
N ILE A 71 -0.85 15.86 -10.43
CA ILE A 71 -1.00 15.13 -9.17
C ILE A 71 0.03 15.68 -8.18
N ASP A 72 -0.42 16.01 -6.97
CA ASP A 72 0.43 16.54 -5.91
C ASP A 72 -0.31 16.40 -4.55
N HIS A 73 0.37 16.69 -3.44
CA HIS A 73 -0.23 16.75 -2.09
C HIS A 73 -0.93 15.48 -1.57
N LEU A 74 -0.85 14.34 -2.27
CA LEU A 74 -1.47 13.09 -1.84
C LEU A 74 -0.71 12.40 -0.69
N TRP A 75 0.53 12.79 -0.40
CA TRP A 75 1.34 12.24 0.70
C TRP A 75 0.71 12.39 2.09
N ILE A 76 -0.26 13.29 2.25
CA ILE A 76 -0.97 13.49 3.52
C ILE A 76 -1.90 12.32 3.87
N MET A 77 -2.22 11.43 2.92
CA MET A 77 -3.12 10.27 3.10
C MET A 77 -2.38 8.94 2.89
N PRO A 78 -1.54 8.50 3.84
CA PRO A 78 -0.71 7.30 3.67
C PRO A 78 -1.52 6.00 3.56
N ASN A 79 -2.74 5.98 4.10
CA ASN A 79 -3.62 4.81 4.14
C ASN A 79 -4.63 4.76 2.98
N LEU A 80 -4.44 5.58 1.95
CA LEU A 80 -5.35 5.62 0.82
C LEU A 80 -5.33 4.29 0.05
N THR A 81 -6.51 3.67 -0.09
CA THR A 81 -6.67 2.38 -0.78
C THR A 81 -7.32 2.52 -2.15
N LYS A 82 -8.14 3.55 -2.36
CA LYS A 82 -8.84 3.80 -3.63
C LYS A 82 -8.71 5.26 -4.04
N LEU A 83 -8.23 5.49 -5.25
CA LEU A 83 -8.05 6.83 -5.82
C LEU A 83 -8.68 6.91 -7.20
N SER A 84 -9.69 7.76 -7.32
CA SER A 84 -10.36 8.06 -8.59
C SER A 84 -9.95 9.44 -9.09
N LEU A 85 -9.21 9.47 -10.20
CA LEU A 85 -8.72 10.66 -10.89
C LEU A 85 -9.20 10.70 -12.35
N ASN A 86 -10.26 9.96 -12.67
CA ASN A 86 -10.78 9.89 -14.03
C ASN A 86 -11.43 11.21 -14.48
N CYS A 87 -11.47 11.41 -15.79
CA CYS A 87 -12.03 12.62 -16.42
C CYS A 87 -11.34 13.91 -15.96
N ASN A 88 -10.00 13.90 -15.98
CA ASN A 88 -9.17 15.06 -15.71
C ASN A 88 -8.28 15.36 -16.93
N LYS A 89 -7.25 16.18 -16.75
CA LYS A 89 -6.31 16.57 -17.82
C LYS A 89 -4.87 16.19 -17.47
N ILE A 90 -4.68 15.09 -16.74
CA ILE A 90 -3.38 14.64 -16.29
C ILE A 90 -2.58 14.10 -17.48
N GLU A 91 -1.36 14.60 -17.68
CA GLU A 91 -0.45 14.15 -18.75
C GLU A 91 0.64 13.22 -18.23
N VAL A 92 1.03 13.39 -16.96
CA VAL A 92 2.11 12.64 -16.31
C VAL A 92 1.63 12.08 -14.99
N ILE A 93 1.93 10.79 -14.77
CA ILE A 93 1.74 10.15 -13.47
C ILE A 93 2.92 10.56 -12.60
N GLU A 94 2.70 11.32 -11.54
CA GLU A 94 3.74 11.81 -10.62
C GLU A 94 3.22 11.92 -9.18
N HIS A 95 4.13 11.94 -8.20
CA HIS A 95 3.83 12.13 -6.78
C HIS A 95 2.77 11.18 -6.20
N ILE A 96 2.76 9.92 -6.65
CA ILE A 96 1.92 8.84 -6.09
C ILE A 96 2.71 7.69 -5.50
N ASP A 97 4.04 7.70 -5.63
CA ASP A 97 4.92 6.59 -5.26
C ASP A 97 4.96 6.30 -3.75
N MET A 98 4.50 7.26 -2.93
CA MET A 98 4.30 7.11 -1.48
C MET A 98 3.00 6.38 -1.10
N LEU A 99 2.04 6.22 -2.02
CA LEU A 99 0.73 5.61 -1.74
C LEU A 99 0.79 4.08 -1.78
N THR A 100 1.67 3.48 -0.97
CA THR A 100 1.95 2.04 -1.00
C THR A 100 0.77 1.17 -0.55
N ALA A 101 -0.23 1.75 0.14
CA ALA A 101 -1.47 1.09 0.53
C ALA A 101 -2.54 1.03 -0.60
N LEU A 102 -2.28 1.67 -1.74
CA LEU A 102 -3.25 1.80 -2.83
C LEU A 102 -3.54 0.45 -3.49
N LYS A 103 -4.84 0.14 -3.64
CA LYS A 103 -5.39 -1.07 -4.25
C LYS A 103 -6.11 -0.78 -5.56
N GLU A 104 -6.79 0.36 -5.65
CA GLU A 104 -7.54 0.74 -6.86
C GLU A 104 -7.12 2.13 -7.31
N LEU A 105 -6.69 2.24 -8.57
CA LEU A 105 -6.30 3.49 -9.21
C LEU A 105 -7.04 3.65 -10.53
N ASP A 106 -7.88 4.67 -10.61
CA ASP A 106 -8.56 5.05 -11.85
C ASP A 106 -8.00 6.36 -12.40
N LEU A 107 -7.30 6.26 -13.53
CA LEU A 107 -6.73 7.37 -14.30
C LEU A 107 -7.37 7.45 -15.70
N SER A 108 -8.57 6.89 -15.88
CA SER A 108 -9.26 6.88 -17.17
C SER A 108 -9.62 8.28 -17.66
N PHE A 109 -9.72 8.49 -18.97
CA PHE A 109 -10.08 9.79 -19.56
C PHE A 109 -9.14 10.91 -19.11
N ASN A 110 -7.85 10.71 -19.30
CA ASN A 110 -6.78 11.69 -19.10
C ASN A 110 -5.93 11.77 -20.39
N TYR A 111 -4.80 12.47 -20.35
CA TYR A 111 -3.89 12.66 -21.47
C TYR A 111 -2.54 11.96 -21.25
N ILE A 112 -2.51 10.88 -20.48
CA ILE A 112 -1.28 10.19 -20.10
C ILE A 112 -0.64 9.50 -21.31
N GLU A 113 0.63 9.80 -21.58
CA GLU A 113 1.36 9.21 -22.71
C GLU A 113 2.22 8.00 -22.31
N ARG A 114 2.61 7.90 -21.04
CA ARG A 114 3.57 6.91 -20.53
C ARG A 114 3.11 6.33 -19.20
N ILE A 115 3.30 5.02 -19.04
CA ILE A 115 3.15 4.35 -17.76
C ILE A 115 4.48 4.47 -17.01
N GLU A 116 4.49 5.22 -15.91
CA GLU A 116 5.66 5.48 -15.07
C GLU A 116 5.23 5.88 -13.67
N ASN A 117 6.15 5.79 -12.70
CA ASN A 117 5.95 6.20 -11.30
C ASN A 117 4.83 5.42 -10.56
N ILE A 118 4.54 4.20 -11.00
CA ILE A 118 3.59 3.26 -10.35
C ILE A 118 4.29 2.03 -9.78
N GLU A 119 5.59 1.87 -10.00
CA GLU A 119 6.36 0.66 -9.69
C GLU A 119 6.36 0.31 -8.19
N LYS A 120 6.22 1.33 -7.32
CA LYS A 120 6.14 1.18 -5.86
C LYS A 120 4.74 0.82 -5.35
N LEU A 121 3.71 0.87 -6.20
CA LEU A 121 2.32 0.56 -5.83
C LEU A 121 2.06 -0.96 -5.80
N VAL A 122 2.91 -1.71 -5.09
CA VAL A 122 2.95 -3.18 -5.10
C VAL A 122 1.66 -3.86 -4.59
N ASN A 123 0.75 -3.08 -3.99
CA ASN A 123 -0.56 -3.54 -3.51
C ASN A 123 -1.71 -3.29 -4.48
N LEU A 124 -1.43 -2.75 -5.68
CA LEU A 124 -2.45 -2.41 -6.65
C LEU A 124 -3.12 -3.67 -7.23
N GLU A 125 -4.43 -3.74 -7.12
CA GLU A 125 -5.30 -4.83 -7.59
C GLU A 125 -6.07 -4.42 -8.86
N VAL A 126 -6.42 -3.14 -8.98
CA VAL A 126 -7.16 -2.59 -10.13
C VAL A 126 -6.48 -1.33 -10.65
N LEU A 127 -6.12 -1.33 -11.94
CA LEU A 127 -5.57 -0.19 -12.65
C LEU A 127 -6.40 0.10 -13.90
N SER A 128 -7.01 1.29 -13.96
CA SER A 128 -7.68 1.76 -15.16
C SER A 128 -6.97 2.96 -15.76
N LEU A 129 -6.50 2.77 -17.00
CA LEU A 129 -5.86 3.78 -17.86
C LEU A 129 -6.65 3.92 -19.17
N PHE A 130 -7.96 3.62 -19.13
CA PHE A 130 -8.82 3.66 -20.30
C PHE A 130 -8.89 5.08 -20.89
N ASN A 131 -8.87 5.19 -22.22
CA ASN A 131 -8.96 6.47 -22.94
C ASN A 131 -7.88 7.47 -22.52
N ASN A 132 -6.63 7.09 -22.73
CA ASN A 132 -5.42 7.91 -22.56
C ASN A 132 -4.64 7.93 -23.90
N LEU A 133 -3.38 8.40 -23.87
CA LEU A 133 -2.52 8.53 -25.05
C LEU A 133 -1.34 7.55 -25.03
N ILE A 134 -1.42 6.47 -24.25
CA ILE A 134 -0.31 5.55 -24.02
C ILE A 134 0.12 4.84 -25.30
N THR A 135 1.42 4.85 -25.60
CA THR A 135 1.97 4.20 -26.81
C THR A 135 2.71 2.90 -26.54
N TYR A 136 3.26 2.72 -25.33
CA TYR A 136 4.08 1.56 -24.95
C TYR A 136 3.63 0.97 -23.61
N ILE A 137 3.68 -0.35 -23.51
CA ILE A 137 3.44 -1.09 -22.28
C ILE A 137 4.80 -1.29 -21.59
N GLN A 138 4.97 -0.71 -20.40
CA GLN A 138 6.21 -0.75 -19.62
C GLN A 138 5.89 -0.49 -18.14
N ASN A 139 6.85 -0.78 -17.25
CA ASN A 139 6.81 -0.40 -15.83
C ASN A 139 5.60 -0.95 -15.04
N LEU A 140 5.13 -2.15 -15.38
CA LEU A 140 4.01 -2.81 -14.71
C LEU A 140 4.43 -4.09 -13.99
N ASP A 141 5.60 -4.62 -14.26
CA ASP A 141 6.08 -5.95 -13.84
C ASP A 141 6.32 -6.11 -12.34
N THR A 142 6.28 -5.03 -11.56
CA THR A 142 6.33 -5.06 -10.08
C THR A 142 4.95 -5.20 -9.44
N LEU A 143 3.86 -5.03 -10.20
CA LEU A 143 2.48 -5.03 -9.69
C LEU A 143 1.91 -6.45 -9.60
N GLU A 144 2.55 -7.33 -8.84
CA GLU A 144 2.23 -8.78 -8.82
C GLU A 144 0.78 -9.10 -8.42
N LYS A 145 0.13 -8.22 -7.65
CA LYS A 145 -1.26 -8.34 -7.17
C LYS A 145 -2.31 -7.80 -8.14
N LEU A 146 -1.91 -7.30 -9.30
CA LEU A 146 -2.82 -6.67 -10.25
C LEU A 146 -3.77 -7.71 -10.86
N VAL A 147 -5.07 -7.56 -10.63
CA VAL A 147 -6.13 -8.46 -11.10
C VAL A 147 -6.80 -7.94 -12.37
N ILE A 148 -7.02 -6.61 -12.42
CA ILE A 148 -7.74 -5.94 -13.50
C ILE A 148 -6.87 -4.83 -14.07
N LEU A 149 -6.57 -4.92 -15.38
CA LEU A 149 -5.86 -3.90 -16.13
C LEU A 149 -6.69 -3.44 -17.33
N SER A 150 -7.06 -2.15 -17.32
CA SER A 150 -7.75 -1.52 -18.44
C SER A 150 -6.83 -0.54 -19.16
N LEU A 151 -6.46 -0.88 -20.40
CA LEU A 151 -5.65 -0.06 -21.31
C LEU A 151 -6.41 0.26 -22.60
N GLY A 152 -7.73 0.12 -22.61
CA GLY A 152 -8.56 0.39 -23.79
C GLY A 152 -8.50 1.85 -24.25
N ASN A 153 -8.77 2.10 -25.53
CA ASN A 153 -8.72 3.41 -26.19
C ASN A 153 -7.41 4.18 -25.96
N ASN A 154 -6.27 3.50 -26.10
CA ASN A 154 -4.93 4.11 -26.11
C ASN A 154 -4.31 4.09 -27.52
N LYS A 155 -3.02 4.42 -27.63
CA LYS A 155 -2.24 4.49 -28.88
C LYS A 155 -1.24 3.34 -29.02
N ILE A 156 -1.48 2.19 -28.39
CA ILE A 156 -0.56 1.04 -28.39
C ILE A 156 -0.58 0.36 -29.77
N LYS A 157 0.60 0.29 -30.42
CA LYS A 157 0.75 -0.21 -31.80
C LYS A 157 1.48 -1.55 -31.92
N THR A 158 2.11 -2.02 -30.85
CA THR A 158 2.97 -3.21 -30.88
C THR A 158 2.58 -4.18 -29.77
N THR A 159 2.97 -5.44 -29.92
CA THR A 159 2.83 -6.46 -28.87
C THR A 159 3.93 -6.41 -27.82
N VAL A 160 4.96 -5.59 -28.04
CA VAL A 160 6.10 -5.43 -27.11
C VAL A 160 5.60 -4.91 -25.78
N GLY A 161 5.99 -5.58 -24.69
CA GLY A 161 5.58 -5.25 -23.34
C GLY A 161 4.43 -6.13 -22.82
N ILE A 162 3.65 -6.77 -23.70
CA ILE A 162 2.54 -7.65 -23.30
C ILE A 162 3.09 -8.89 -22.61
N GLU A 163 4.23 -9.41 -23.05
CA GLU A 163 4.91 -10.53 -22.39
C GLU A 163 5.28 -10.23 -20.93
N ARG A 164 5.46 -8.96 -20.57
CA ARG A 164 5.74 -8.54 -19.19
C ARG A 164 4.56 -8.79 -18.26
N PHE A 165 3.33 -8.91 -18.79
CA PHE A 165 2.15 -9.27 -18.00
C PHE A 165 2.21 -10.70 -17.44
N ARG A 166 3.14 -11.54 -17.90
CA ARG A 166 3.37 -12.87 -17.30
C ARG A 166 3.92 -12.79 -15.87
N PHE A 167 4.56 -11.67 -15.49
CA PHE A 167 4.97 -11.40 -14.12
C PHE A 167 3.80 -10.98 -13.21
N LEU A 168 2.64 -10.64 -13.78
CA LEU A 168 1.42 -10.29 -13.05
C LEU A 168 0.62 -11.55 -12.73
N LYS A 169 1.03 -12.25 -11.67
CA LYS A 169 0.54 -13.59 -11.32
C LYS A 169 -0.98 -13.67 -11.16
N ASP A 170 -1.58 -12.60 -10.65
CA ASP A 170 -3.02 -12.53 -10.37
C ASP A 170 -3.86 -11.90 -11.49
N LEU A 171 -3.23 -11.50 -12.61
CA LEU A 171 -3.93 -10.81 -13.71
C LEU A 171 -4.96 -11.71 -14.37
N SER A 172 -6.24 -11.33 -14.21
CA SER A 172 -7.40 -12.10 -14.66
C SER A 172 -8.16 -11.38 -15.77
N VAL A 173 -8.19 -10.04 -15.76
CA VAL A 173 -8.95 -9.22 -16.69
C VAL A 173 -8.02 -8.23 -17.40
N LEU A 174 -7.99 -8.30 -18.72
CA LEU A 174 -7.22 -7.38 -19.57
C LEU A 174 -8.12 -6.74 -20.63
N ASN A 175 -8.06 -5.41 -20.73
CA ASN A 175 -8.72 -4.68 -21.81
C ASN A 175 -7.71 -3.91 -22.66
N LEU A 176 -7.62 -4.23 -23.95
CA LEU A 176 -6.82 -3.51 -24.95
C LEU A 176 -7.68 -2.96 -26.10
N GLU A 177 -9.01 -3.01 -25.96
CA GLU A 177 -9.95 -2.56 -27.00
C GLU A 177 -9.61 -1.15 -27.49
N GLY A 178 -9.80 -0.87 -28.77
CA GLY A 178 -9.65 0.50 -29.27
C GLY A 178 -8.22 0.90 -29.60
N ASN A 179 -7.21 0.18 -29.12
CA ASN A 179 -5.82 0.37 -29.52
C ASN A 179 -5.56 -0.06 -30.98
N PRO A 180 -4.61 0.59 -31.68
CA PRO A 180 -4.19 0.16 -33.02
C PRO A 180 -3.86 -1.33 -33.12
N ILE A 181 -3.13 -1.90 -32.15
CA ILE A 181 -2.74 -3.33 -32.17
C ILE A 181 -3.95 -4.29 -32.13
N ALA A 182 -5.01 -3.92 -31.41
CA ALA A 182 -6.23 -4.73 -31.30
C ALA A 182 -7.11 -4.63 -32.57
N LYS A 183 -6.90 -3.61 -33.41
CA LYS A 183 -7.67 -3.36 -34.64
C LYS A 183 -7.02 -3.96 -35.89
N GLU A 184 -5.83 -4.53 -35.78
CA GLU A 184 -5.12 -5.09 -36.93
C GLU A 184 -5.81 -6.36 -37.45
N ALA A 185 -6.50 -6.27 -38.59
CA ALA A 185 -7.29 -7.39 -39.14
C ALA A 185 -6.48 -8.67 -39.42
N ASN A 186 -5.18 -8.53 -39.68
CA ASN A 186 -4.29 -9.66 -39.97
C ASN A 186 -3.71 -10.31 -38.71
N PHE A 187 -3.81 -9.65 -37.56
CA PHE A 187 -3.26 -10.11 -36.29
C PHE A 187 -4.37 -10.48 -35.32
N GLN A 188 -4.48 -11.77 -34.99
CA GLN A 188 -5.49 -12.26 -34.05
C GLN A 188 -5.03 -12.04 -32.61
N MET A 189 -5.23 -10.81 -32.15
CA MET A 189 -4.79 -10.33 -30.84
C MET A 189 -5.39 -11.16 -29.69
N ASP A 190 -6.66 -11.57 -29.82
CA ASP A 190 -7.35 -12.45 -28.88
C ASP A 190 -6.66 -13.81 -28.72
N LEU A 191 -6.24 -14.43 -29.82
CA LEU A 191 -5.47 -15.68 -29.79
C LEU A 191 -4.05 -15.47 -29.24
N TYR A 192 -3.42 -14.33 -29.55
CA TYR A 192 -2.10 -14.00 -29.03
C TYR A 192 -2.13 -13.87 -27.50
N VAL A 193 -3.09 -13.11 -26.96
CA VAL A 193 -3.31 -12.98 -25.51
C VAL A 193 -3.62 -14.32 -24.87
N ALA A 194 -4.49 -15.14 -25.49
CA ALA A 194 -4.82 -16.47 -25.00
C ALA A 194 -3.61 -17.44 -24.97
N ALA A 195 -2.64 -17.26 -25.88
CA ALA A 195 -1.42 -18.07 -25.92
C ALA A 195 -0.35 -17.58 -24.94
N VAL A 196 -0.08 -16.27 -24.94
CA VAL A 196 1.05 -15.66 -24.22
C VAL A 196 0.76 -15.46 -22.74
N LEU A 197 -0.51 -15.21 -22.37
CA LEU A 197 -0.90 -14.89 -20.99
C LEU A 197 -1.77 -16.02 -20.40
N PRO A 198 -1.17 -17.01 -19.73
CA PRO A 198 -1.90 -18.17 -19.21
C PRO A 198 -2.87 -17.84 -18.06
N GLY A 199 -2.62 -16.78 -17.29
CA GLY A 199 -3.46 -16.36 -16.14
C GLY A 199 -4.73 -15.60 -16.51
N VAL A 200 -4.74 -14.91 -17.67
CA VAL A 200 -5.86 -14.02 -18.06
C VAL A 200 -7.09 -14.85 -18.42
N LYS A 201 -8.23 -14.55 -17.78
CA LYS A 201 -9.52 -15.24 -17.98
C LYS A 201 -10.45 -14.45 -18.90
N TYR A 202 -10.38 -13.13 -18.85
CA TYR A 202 -11.22 -12.23 -19.63
C TYR A 202 -10.37 -11.25 -20.44
N TYR A 203 -10.60 -11.22 -21.75
CA TYR A 203 -9.98 -10.28 -22.68
C TYR A 203 -11.06 -9.53 -23.46
N GLU A 204 -11.04 -8.20 -23.44
CA GLU A 204 -12.04 -7.35 -24.14
C GLU A 204 -13.50 -7.78 -23.86
N TYR A 205 -13.81 -7.99 -22.58
CA TYR A 205 -15.14 -8.42 -22.12
C TYR A 205 -15.58 -9.82 -22.58
N LYS A 206 -14.68 -10.61 -23.18
CA LYS A 206 -14.92 -12.00 -23.61
C LYS A 206 -14.11 -12.98 -22.75
N THR A 207 -14.69 -14.15 -22.48
CA THR A 207 -13.98 -15.22 -21.79
C THR A 207 -13.02 -15.92 -22.74
N ILE A 208 -11.78 -16.13 -22.31
CA ILE A 208 -10.80 -16.94 -23.04
C ILE A 208 -11.11 -18.41 -22.81
N THR A 209 -11.43 -19.13 -23.88
CA THR A 209 -11.69 -20.57 -23.83
C THR A 209 -10.42 -21.38 -24.06
N GLU A 210 -10.41 -22.65 -23.63
CA GLU A 210 -9.26 -23.54 -23.87
C GLU A 210 -9.03 -23.79 -25.36
N GLU A 211 -10.09 -23.77 -26.18
CA GLU A 211 -9.99 -23.87 -27.64
C GLU A 211 -9.21 -22.67 -28.22
N MET A 212 -9.47 -21.46 -27.74
CA MET A 212 -8.71 -20.27 -28.13
C MET A 212 -7.25 -20.41 -27.72
N ARG A 213 -6.97 -20.90 -26.50
CA ARG A 213 -5.59 -21.13 -26.05
C ARG A 213 -4.86 -22.13 -26.93
N HIS A 214 -5.50 -23.25 -27.28
CA HIS A 214 -4.91 -24.25 -28.17
C HIS A 214 -4.57 -23.66 -29.54
N LYS A 215 -5.53 -23.00 -30.19
CA LYS A 215 -5.33 -22.34 -31.49
C LYS A 215 -4.25 -21.27 -31.44
N GLY A 216 -4.22 -20.48 -30.38
CA GLY A 216 -3.20 -19.46 -30.14
C GLY A 216 -1.81 -20.07 -30.00
N ARG A 217 -1.65 -21.13 -29.19
CA ARG A 217 -0.37 -21.84 -29.00
C ARG A 217 0.14 -22.45 -30.29
N GLU A 218 -0.72 -23.03 -31.13
CA GLU A 218 -0.32 -23.56 -32.43
C GLU A 218 0.13 -22.46 -33.39
N ARG A 219 -0.59 -21.33 -33.40
CA ARG A 219 -0.31 -20.20 -34.29
C ARG A 219 0.97 -19.44 -33.91
N TYR A 220 1.18 -19.19 -32.62
CA TYR A 220 2.26 -18.37 -32.08
C TYR A 220 3.34 -19.20 -31.37
N TYR A 221 3.55 -20.44 -31.80
CA TYR A 221 4.41 -21.39 -31.09
C TYR A 221 5.89 -20.95 -31.00
N ARG A 222 6.38 -20.20 -32.01
CA ARG A 222 7.78 -19.76 -32.05
C ARG A 222 8.00 -18.64 -31.05
N GLU A 223 7.13 -17.63 -31.13
CA GLU A 223 7.12 -16.47 -30.25
C GLU A 223 6.94 -16.90 -28.80
N LEU A 224 5.98 -17.81 -28.54
CA LEU A 224 5.74 -18.33 -27.20
C LEU A 224 6.97 -19.02 -26.61
N ARG A 225 7.67 -19.85 -27.39
CA ARG A 225 8.88 -20.54 -26.93
C ARG A 225 10.00 -19.56 -26.58
N GLU A 226 10.17 -18.50 -27.36
CA GLU A 226 11.15 -17.45 -27.08
C GLU A 226 10.78 -16.66 -25.81
N ILE A 227 9.50 -16.31 -25.66
CA ILE A 227 8.98 -15.62 -24.48
C ILE A 227 9.19 -16.46 -23.21
N GLU A 228 8.82 -17.74 -23.24
CA GLU A 228 8.97 -18.67 -22.11
C GLU A 228 10.44 -18.86 -21.71
N ALA A 229 11.33 -19.02 -22.68
CA ALA A 229 12.76 -19.16 -22.41
C ALA A 229 13.38 -17.88 -21.82
N ASN A 230 12.89 -16.70 -22.23
CA ASN A 230 13.34 -15.42 -21.67
C ASN A 230 12.77 -15.18 -20.27
N GLU A 231 11.50 -15.50 -20.06
CA GLU A 231 10.83 -15.44 -18.75
C GLU A 231 11.57 -16.32 -17.73
N GLU A 232 11.86 -17.58 -18.06
CA GLU A 232 12.55 -18.50 -17.15
C GLU A 232 13.93 -17.97 -16.74
N LYS A 233 14.70 -17.47 -17.71
CA LYS A 233 16.01 -16.84 -17.45
C LYS A 233 15.88 -15.61 -16.55
N GLU A 234 14.88 -14.76 -16.79
CA GLU A 234 14.66 -13.56 -15.99
C GLU A 234 14.20 -13.89 -14.57
N ILE A 235 13.35 -14.90 -14.38
CA ILE A 235 12.95 -15.39 -13.06
C ILE A 235 14.17 -15.87 -12.26
N ILE A 236 15.05 -16.65 -12.89
CA ILE A 236 16.28 -17.13 -12.25
C ILE A 236 17.19 -15.95 -11.90
N ALA A 237 17.37 -14.99 -12.81
CA ALA A 237 18.19 -13.80 -12.57
C ALA A 237 17.63 -12.91 -11.45
N ARG A 238 16.31 -12.68 -11.41
CA ARG A 238 15.64 -11.94 -10.33
C ARG A 238 15.80 -12.64 -8.98
N ALA A 239 15.64 -13.96 -8.95
CA ALA A 239 15.82 -14.75 -7.73
C ALA A 239 17.28 -14.72 -7.24
N ALA A 240 18.27 -14.81 -8.14
CA ALA A 240 19.68 -14.69 -7.80
C ALA A 240 20.00 -13.30 -7.23
N LYS A 241 19.52 -12.23 -7.89
CA LYS A 241 19.71 -10.86 -7.42
C LYS A 241 19.04 -10.60 -6.08
N ALA A 242 17.80 -11.06 -5.89
CA ALA A 242 17.08 -10.91 -4.63
C ALA A 242 17.78 -11.66 -3.48
N LYS A 243 18.38 -12.82 -3.77
CA LYS A 243 19.21 -13.56 -2.81
C LYS A 243 20.49 -12.80 -2.47
N GLU A 244 21.19 -12.25 -3.45
CA GLU A 244 22.38 -11.42 -3.26
C GLU A 244 22.08 -10.18 -2.40
N GLU A 245 21.03 -9.42 -2.74
CA GLU A 245 20.58 -8.25 -1.96
C GLU A 245 20.16 -8.63 -0.52
N TYR A 246 19.58 -9.83 -0.32
CA TYR A 246 19.27 -10.35 1.01
C TYR A 246 20.53 -10.72 1.80
N ASP A 247 21.46 -11.43 1.17
CA ASP A 247 22.73 -11.82 1.78
C ASP A 247 23.52 -10.56 2.17
N GLU A 248 23.63 -9.56 1.29
CA GLU A 248 24.26 -8.26 1.59
C GLU A 248 23.66 -7.57 2.83
N LYS A 249 22.32 -7.46 2.89
CA LYS A 249 21.63 -6.88 4.06
C LYS A 249 21.88 -7.67 5.33
N ARG A 250 21.94 -8.99 5.23
CA ARG A 250 22.23 -9.87 6.37
C ARG A 250 23.66 -9.66 6.87
N LEU A 251 24.63 -9.63 5.96
CA LEU A 251 26.03 -9.37 6.29
C LEU A 251 26.19 -7.99 6.95
N ALA A 252 25.47 -6.99 6.42
CA ALA A 252 25.47 -5.64 6.97
C ALA A 252 24.87 -5.56 8.38
N SER A 253 23.73 -6.21 8.59
CA SER A 253 23.10 -6.29 9.90
C SER A 253 23.94 -7.06 10.93
N SER A 254 24.84 -7.91 10.43
CA SER A 254 25.80 -8.68 11.23
C SER A 254 27.14 -7.97 11.44
N PHE A 255 27.36 -6.78 10.85
CA PHE A 255 28.62 -6.01 10.88
C PHE A 255 29.84 -6.77 10.35
N VAL A 256 29.64 -7.64 9.37
CA VAL A 256 30.71 -8.44 8.76
C VAL A 256 30.73 -8.28 7.24
N GLU A 257 30.33 -7.10 6.76
CA GLU A 257 30.48 -6.76 5.35
C GLU A 257 31.94 -6.90 4.93
N TYR A 258 32.18 -7.52 3.76
CA TYR A 258 33.53 -7.67 3.18
C TYR A 258 34.51 -8.54 4.00
N LEU A 259 34.01 -9.31 4.97
CA LEU A 259 34.80 -10.28 5.75
C LEU A 259 34.52 -11.73 5.34
N ASN A 260 33.63 -11.96 4.38
CA ASN A 260 33.22 -13.29 3.93
C ASN A 260 34.24 -13.95 3.00
N GLU A 261 35.08 -13.18 2.32
CA GLU A 261 36.17 -13.64 1.45
C GLU A 261 37.43 -12.79 1.69
N HIS A 262 38.23 -12.54 0.65
CA HIS A 262 39.48 -11.77 0.72
C HIS A 262 39.28 -10.26 0.53
N GLN A 263 38.05 -9.75 0.57
CA GLN A 263 37.78 -8.36 0.19
C GLN A 263 38.47 -7.35 1.11
N LEU A 264 38.56 -7.64 2.41
CA LEU A 264 39.33 -6.80 3.33
C LEU A 264 40.80 -6.74 2.94
N TYR A 265 41.42 -7.89 2.64
CA TYR A 265 42.81 -7.97 2.19
C TYR A 265 43.01 -7.17 0.90
N GLU A 266 42.17 -7.39 -0.12
CA GLU A 266 42.23 -6.64 -1.38
C GLU A 266 42.08 -5.13 -1.18
N SER A 267 41.24 -4.72 -0.22
CA SER A 267 41.04 -3.30 0.10
C SER A 267 42.30 -2.63 0.67
N LEU A 268 43.15 -3.38 1.38
CA LEU A 268 44.42 -2.87 1.91
C LEU A 268 45.40 -2.48 0.79
N TRP A 269 45.37 -3.20 -0.33
CA TRP A 269 46.22 -2.93 -1.50
C TRP A 269 45.67 -1.86 -2.44
N LYS A 270 44.44 -1.39 -2.21
CA LYS A 270 43.78 -0.47 -3.12
C LYS A 270 44.47 0.89 -3.11
N GLY A 271 45.24 1.16 -4.16
CA GLY A 271 46.00 2.41 -4.33
C GLY A 271 47.43 2.37 -3.80
N ASP A 272 47.93 1.20 -3.38
CA ASP A 272 49.32 1.03 -2.93
C ASP A 272 50.24 0.61 -4.09
N GLU A 273 50.69 1.58 -4.88
CA GLU A 273 51.60 1.34 -6.02
C GLU A 273 52.96 0.78 -5.58
N ASP A 274 53.45 1.18 -4.39
CA ASP A 274 54.74 0.74 -3.84
C ASP A 274 54.67 -0.73 -3.40
N GLY A 275 53.55 -1.14 -2.80
CA GLY A 275 53.25 -2.53 -2.45
C GLY A 275 53.27 -3.44 -3.68
N TYR A 276 52.60 -3.05 -4.77
CA TYR A 276 52.64 -3.80 -6.03
C TYR A 276 54.04 -3.82 -6.68
N ALA A 277 54.84 -2.76 -6.49
CA ALA A 277 56.22 -2.74 -6.96
C ALA A 277 57.10 -3.71 -6.15
N LEU A 278 56.88 -3.84 -4.84
CA LEU A 278 57.58 -4.78 -3.97
C LEU A 278 57.35 -6.24 -4.37
N LEU A 279 56.12 -6.59 -4.78
CA LEU A 279 55.77 -7.94 -5.27
C LEU A 279 56.52 -8.33 -6.54
N LYS A 280 57.08 -7.37 -7.30
CA LYS A 280 57.88 -7.63 -8.51
C LYS A 280 59.35 -7.95 -8.22
N ILE A 281 59.80 -7.83 -6.96
CA ILE A 281 61.22 -7.99 -6.57
C ILE A 281 61.66 -9.47 -6.56
N GLY A 282 60.72 -10.42 -6.46
CA GLY A 282 60.97 -11.85 -6.63
C GLY A 282 60.08 -12.77 -5.78
N GLN A 283 60.22 -14.09 -5.97
CA GLN A 283 59.40 -15.12 -5.33
C GLN A 283 59.27 -14.99 -3.79
N PRO A 284 60.33 -14.63 -3.02
CA PRO A 284 60.19 -14.51 -1.56
C PRO A 284 59.19 -13.42 -1.12
N ALA A 285 59.02 -12.36 -1.90
CA ALA A 285 58.07 -11.29 -1.59
C ALA A 285 56.63 -11.70 -1.92
N THR A 286 56.43 -12.48 -2.98
CA THR A 286 55.11 -13.05 -3.32
C THR A 286 54.70 -14.10 -2.31
N ASP A 287 55.61 -14.99 -1.90
CA ASP A 287 55.34 -16.04 -0.91
C ASP A 287 54.90 -15.42 0.43
N LEU A 288 55.56 -14.34 0.88
CA LEU A 288 55.20 -13.64 2.11
C LEU A 288 53.83 -12.94 2.01
N ALA A 289 53.50 -12.39 0.85
CA ALA A 289 52.21 -11.74 0.65
C ALA A 289 51.05 -12.75 0.62
N GLU A 290 51.27 -13.94 0.05
CA GLU A 290 50.32 -15.06 0.10
C GLU A 290 50.16 -15.60 1.53
N GLU A 291 51.25 -15.73 2.30
CA GLU A 291 51.17 -16.10 3.72
C GLU A 291 50.34 -15.07 4.52
N TYR A 292 50.60 -13.78 4.30
CA TYR A 292 49.85 -12.70 4.95
C TYR A 292 48.37 -12.64 4.55
N ASP A 293 48.03 -12.95 3.29
CA ASP A 293 46.64 -13.08 2.83
C ASP A 293 45.91 -14.20 3.58
N ASN A 294 46.54 -15.37 3.70
CA ASN A 294 45.97 -16.50 4.45
C ASN A 294 45.78 -16.15 5.93
N ASP A 295 46.75 -15.49 6.57
CA ASP A 295 46.64 -15.06 7.96
C ASP A 295 45.49 -14.06 8.18
N ILE A 296 45.34 -13.09 7.28
CA ILE A 296 44.21 -12.14 7.32
C ILE A 296 42.89 -12.88 7.08
N TYR A 297 42.86 -13.79 6.12
CA TYR A 297 41.67 -14.58 5.82
C TYR A 297 41.23 -15.39 7.05
N ASP A 298 42.14 -16.07 7.72
CA ASP A 298 41.81 -16.87 8.91
C ASP A 298 41.20 -16.01 10.03
N VAL A 299 41.79 -14.84 10.32
CA VAL A 299 41.27 -13.92 11.34
C VAL A 299 39.92 -13.32 10.94
N THR A 300 39.77 -12.91 9.68
CA THR A 300 38.50 -12.37 9.18
C THR A 300 37.39 -13.41 9.19
N GLN A 301 37.69 -14.68 8.89
CA GLN A 301 36.74 -15.78 8.99
C GLN A 301 36.28 -16.06 10.43
N GLU A 302 37.13 -15.88 11.43
CA GLU A 302 36.72 -15.96 12.84
C GLU A 302 35.74 -14.84 13.20
N ILE A 303 36.07 -13.59 12.82
CA ILE A 303 35.20 -12.43 13.05
C ILE A 303 33.87 -12.60 12.30
N TYR A 304 33.92 -13.07 11.06
CA TYR A 304 32.76 -13.35 10.22
C TYR A 304 31.80 -14.32 10.88
N LYS A 305 32.31 -15.48 11.33
CA LYS A 305 31.52 -16.49 12.04
C LYS A 305 30.94 -15.95 13.34
N TYR A 306 31.73 -15.20 14.11
CA TYR A 306 31.28 -14.61 15.36
C TYR A 306 30.18 -13.57 15.15
N GLY A 307 30.32 -12.69 14.15
CA GLY A 307 29.33 -11.68 13.81
C GLY A 307 28.00 -12.29 13.38
N LEU A 308 28.03 -13.34 12.53
CA LEU A 308 26.83 -14.08 12.14
C LEU A 308 26.16 -14.77 13.33
N GLN A 309 26.92 -15.42 14.20
CA GLN A 309 26.37 -16.05 15.41
C GLN A 309 25.69 -15.01 16.31
N ARG A 310 26.32 -13.84 16.51
CA ARG A 310 25.75 -12.75 17.31
C ARG A 310 24.49 -12.16 16.68
N TYR A 311 24.43 -12.11 15.36
CA TYR A 311 23.23 -11.71 14.64
C TYR A 311 22.10 -12.71 14.86
N GLU A 312 22.36 -14.01 14.74
CA GLU A 312 21.36 -15.06 15.01
C GLU A 312 20.84 -15.00 16.46
N GLU A 313 21.73 -14.84 17.44
CA GLU A 313 21.34 -14.64 18.85
C GLU A 313 20.43 -13.42 19.02
N ARG A 314 20.75 -12.29 18.37
CA ARG A 314 19.94 -11.07 18.41
C ARG A 314 18.58 -11.24 17.73
N GLU A 315 18.54 -11.88 16.57
CA GLU A 315 17.28 -12.13 15.85
C GLU A 315 16.34 -13.01 16.68
N LEU A 316 16.87 -14.03 17.36
CA LEU A 316 16.08 -14.86 18.29
C LEU A 316 15.50 -14.01 19.43
N GLU A 317 16.30 -13.16 20.08
CA GLU A 317 15.83 -12.27 21.13
C GLU A 317 14.76 -11.28 20.64
N ILE A 318 14.94 -10.72 19.43
CA ILE A 318 13.96 -9.80 18.81
C ILE A 318 12.65 -10.53 18.49
N ASN A 319 12.73 -11.74 17.94
CA ASN A 319 11.54 -12.53 17.60
C ASN A 319 10.77 -12.92 18.86
N GLU A 320 11.46 -13.41 19.89
CA GLU A 320 10.85 -13.72 21.19
C GLU A 320 10.18 -12.47 21.80
N PHE A 321 10.81 -11.30 21.69
CA PHE A 321 10.20 -10.05 22.15
C PHE A 321 8.94 -9.69 21.36
N LYS A 322 8.96 -9.80 20.04
CA LYS A 322 7.81 -9.51 19.17
C LYS A 322 6.65 -10.45 19.43
N GLU A 323 6.90 -11.76 19.53
CA GLU A 323 5.87 -12.75 19.85
C GLU A 323 5.20 -12.44 21.20
N ASN A 324 6.00 -12.18 22.23
CA ASN A 324 5.47 -11.78 23.55
C ASN A 324 4.68 -10.46 23.50
N LEU A 325 5.09 -9.51 22.65
CA LEU A 325 4.40 -8.24 22.48
C LEU A 325 3.04 -8.43 21.80
N GLU A 326 2.99 -9.21 20.73
CA GLU A 326 1.76 -9.55 20.02
C GLU A 326 0.78 -10.31 20.93
N GLU A 327 1.27 -11.29 21.71
CA GLU A 327 0.46 -11.99 22.71
C GLU A 327 -0.10 -11.03 23.77
N GLY A 328 0.73 -10.13 24.29
CA GLY A 328 0.29 -9.12 25.26
C GLY A 328 -0.75 -8.15 24.70
N GLN A 329 -0.58 -7.70 23.46
CA GLN A 329 -1.56 -6.85 22.76
C GLN A 329 -2.87 -7.59 22.54
N LEU A 330 -2.83 -8.86 22.12
CA LEU A 330 -4.02 -9.67 21.91
C LEU A 330 -4.79 -9.91 23.22
N GLN A 331 -4.08 -10.19 24.31
CA GLN A 331 -4.68 -10.35 25.63
C GLN A 331 -5.40 -9.07 26.08
N ILE A 332 -4.77 -7.90 25.91
CA ILE A 332 -5.40 -6.61 26.28
C ILE A 332 -6.58 -6.29 25.37
N GLN A 333 -6.48 -6.60 24.08
CA GLN A 333 -7.60 -6.45 23.17
C GLN A 333 -8.80 -7.32 23.60
N GLN A 334 -8.56 -8.57 24.00
CA GLN A 334 -9.60 -9.46 24.54
C GLN A 334 -10.19 -8.91 25.83
N MET A 335 -9.36 -8.51 26.79
CA MET A 335 -9.82 -7.90 28.05
C MET A 335 -10.65 -6.63 27.80
N GLY A 336 -10.23 -5.78 26.86
CA GLY A 336 -10.99 -4.59 26.48
C GLY A 336 -12.33 -4.93 25.81
N GLN A 337 -12.37 -5.99 24.99
CA GLN A 337 -13.62 -6.49 24.41
C GLN A 337 -14.60 -6.97 25.50
N ASP A 338 -14.12 -7.73 26.48
CA ASP A 338 -14.94 -8.21 27.59
C ASP A 338 -15.53 -7.05 28.41
N VAL A 339 -14.72 -6.04 28.73
CA VAL A 339 -15.17 -4.81 29.43
C VAL A 339 -16.25 -4.08 28.63
N ILE A 340 -16.07 -3.94 27.31
CA ILE A 340 -17.05 -3.29 26.43
C ILE A 340 -18.33 -4.12 26.32
N GLU A 341 -18.23 -5.44 26.22
CA GLU A 341 -19.41 -6.32 26.14
C GLU A 341 -20.23 -6.24 27.43
N ASP A 342 -19.58 -6.27 28.58
CA ASP A 342 -20.23 -6.08 29.87
C ASP A 342 -20.86 -4.69 29.99
N PHE A 343 -20.19 -3.63 29.53
CA PHE A 343 -20.77 -2.29 29.45
C PHE A 343 -22.03 -2.25 28.59
N LEU A 344 -22.02 -2.85 27.40
CA LEU A 344 -23.17 -2.88 26.49
C LEU A 344 -24.38 -3.57 27.14
N ARG A 345 -24.15 -4.68 27.86
CA ARG A 345 -25.21 -5.37 28.62
C ARG A 345 -25.80 -4.51 29.73
N HIS A 346 -24.97 -3.75 30.45
CA HIS A 346 -25.44 -2.83 31.50
C HIS A 346 -26.19 -1.64 30.90
N LYS A 347 -25.66 -1.06 29.82
CA LYS A 347 -26.29 0.02 29.06
C LYS A 347 -27.71 -0.38 28.63
N ASP A 348 -27.90 -1.55 28.06
CA ASP A 348 -29.23 -1.98 27.60
C ASP A 348 -30.24 -2.06 28.76
N ARG A 349 -29.84 -2.61 29.91
CA ARG A 349 -30.69 -2.65 31.11
C ARG A 349 -31.03 -1.27 31.66
N ILE A 350 -30.07 -0.35 31.66
CA ILE A 350 -30.25 1.03 32.10
C ILE A 350 -31.20 1.77 31.15
N PHE A 351 -31.01 1.62 29.84
CA PHE A 351 -31.83 2.26 28.83
C PHE A 351 -33.26 1.70 28.83
N GLU A 352 -33.46 0.41 29.07
CA GLU A 352 -34.80 -0.17 29.27
C GLU A 352 -35.52 0.48 30.46
N ARG A 353 -34.83 0.62 31.60
CA ARG A 353 -35.36 1.30 32.79
C ARG A 353 -35.66 2.78 32.53
N ALA A 354 -34.72 3.49 31.91
CA ALA A 354 -34.88 4.90 31.54
C ALA A 354 -36.10 5.09 30.61
N THR A 355 -36.21 4.25 29.58
CA THR A 355 -37.34 4.29 28.63
C THR A 355 -38.68 4.02 29.32
N ALA A 356 -38.72 3.10 30.29
CA ALA A 356 -39.93 2.83 31.04
C ALA A 356 -40.37 4.03 31.89
N VAL A 357 -39.43 4.69 32.58
CA VAL A 357 -39.69 5.90 33.38
C VAL A 357 -40.11 7.07 32.49
N LEU A 358 -39.44 7.26 31.35
CA LEU A 358 -39.72 8.35 30.41
C LEU A 358 -41.10 8.19 29.76
N LYS A 359 -41.49 6.96 29.38
CA LYS A 359 -42.85 6.65 28.94
C LYS A 359 -43.90 6.91 30.02
N ALA A 360 -43.59 6.60 31.28
CA ALA A 360 -44.51 6.87 32.39
C ALA A 360 -44.72 8.38 32.60
N LEU A 361 -43.64 9.17 32.47
CA LEU A 361 -43.71 10.64 32.51
C LEU A 361 -44.51 11.22 31.34
N GLU A 362 -44.28 10.74 30.11
CA GLU A 362 -45.01 11.16 28.90
C GLU A 362 -46.52 10.86 28.99
N LEU A 363 -46.90 9.69 29.53
CA LEU A 363 -48.30 9.31 29.65
C LEU A 363 -49.06 10.22 30.62
N ARG A 364 -48.39 10.70 31.67
CA ARG A 364 -48.95 11.64 32.65
C ARG A 364 -49.12 13.04 32.10
N THR A 365 -48.12 13.53 31.37
CA THR A 365 -48.23 14.82 30.66
C THR A 365 -49.36 14.79 29.63
N LEU A 366 -49.55 13.67 28.91
CA LEU A 366 -50.68 13.46 28.00
C LEU A 366 -52.05 13.43 28.71
N HIS A 367 -52.10 12.97 29.96
CA HIS A 367 -53.31 13.00 30.79
C HIS A 367 -53.57 14.36 31.47
N GLY A 368 -52.69 15.36 31.28
CA GLY A 368 -52.82 16.68 31.86
C GLY A 368 -52.59 16.71 33.38
N GLU A 369 -51.84 15.73 33.90
CA GLU A 369 -51.41 15.71 35.29
C GLU A 369 -50.34 16.80 35.53
N ASP A 370 -50.37 17.42 36.71
CA ASP A 370 -49.46 18.51 37.07
C ASP A 370 -48.01 17.99 37.13
N GLU A 371 -47.06 18.71 36.52
CA GLU A 371 -45.65 18.31 36.52
C GLU A 371 -45.04 18.33 37.93
N GLU A 372 -45.60 19.13 38.83
CA GLU A 372 -45.24 19.20 40.25
C GLU A 372 -46.00 18.19 41.13
N SER A 373 -46.74 17.24 40.55
CA SER A 373 -47.38 16.19 41.37
C SER A 373 -46.32 15.38 42.11
N PRO A 374 -46.61 14.90 43.35
CA PRO A 374 -45.68 14.10 44.13
C PRO A 374 -45.13 12.90 43.36
N GLU A 375 -45.98 12.26 42.55
CA GLU A 375 -45.61 11.08 41.79
C GLU A 375 -44.82 11.42 40.51
N SER A 376 -45.00 12.61 39.91
CA SER A 376 -44.18 13.08 38.79
C SER A 376 -42.76 13.44 39.23
N LEU A 377 -42.64 14.08 40.41
CA LEU A 377 -41.36 14.34 41.06
C LEU A 377 -40.61 13.04 41.41
N GLU A 378 -41.33 12.01 41.89
CA GLU A 378 -40.74 10.71 42.20
C GLU A 378 -40.20 9.99 40.94
N LEU A 379 -40.88 10.12 39.80
CA LEU A 379 -40.39 9.59 38.52
C LEU A 379 -39.18 10.37 37.98
N MET A 380 -39.14 11.70 38.15
CA MET A 380 -37.95 12.50 37.83
C MET A 380 -36.76 12.11 38.70
N GLU A 381 -36.94 11.94 40.00
CA GLU A 381 -35.88 11.49 40.91
C GLU A 381 -35.36 10.10 40.52
N GLN A 382 -36.25 9.19 40.10
CA GLN A 382 -35.85 7.89 39.56
C GLN A 382 -35.04 8.03 38.26
N PHE A 383 -35.40 8.96 37.38
CA PHE A 383 -34.68 9.21 36.14
C PHE A 383 -33.29 9.81 36.40
N ASP A 384 -33.18 10.77 37.31
CA ASP A 384 -31.89 11.36 37.72
C ASP A 384 -30.97 10.30 38.31
N LYS A 385 -31.52 9.41 39.14
CA LYS A 385 -30.76 8.27 39.70
C LYS A 385 -30.27 7.31 38.62
N ILE A 386 -31.06 7.05 37.59
CA ILE A 386 -30.64 6.21 36.44
C ILE A 386 -29.52 6.91 35.67
N THR A 387 -29.59 8.23 35.50
CA THR A 387 -28.56 9.02 34.82
C THR A 387 -27.24 8.99 35.59
N MET A 388 -27.28 9.22 36.91
CA MET A 388 -26.10 9.09 37.77
C MET A 388 -25.48 7.69 37.70
N GLN A 389 -26.31 6.63 37.74
CA GLN A 389 -25.84 5.25 37.61
C GLN A 389 -25.14 5.00 36.27
N PHE A 390 -25.60 5.64 35.20
CA PHE A 390 -25.00 5.51 33.87
C PHE A 390 -23.64 6.21 33.79
N ASP A 391 -23.55 7.44 34.33
CA ASP A 391 -22.29 8.20 34.38
C ASP A 391 -21.22 7.48 35.22
N ASP A 392 -21.60 6.88 36.34
CA ASP A 392 -20.70 6.09 37.19
C ASP A 392 -20.10 4.91 36.42
N ILE A 393 -20.93 4.19 35.65
CA ILE A 393 -20.49 3.04 34.84
C ILE A 393 -19.58 3.48 33.70
N ILE A 394 -19.87 4.61 33.02
CA ILE A 394 -18.99 5.15 31.97
C ILE A 394 -17.61 5.46 32.56
N ASN A 395 -17.57 6.11 33.73
CA ASN A 395 -16.31 6.43 34.39
C ASN A 395 -15.55 5.17 34.80
N GLU A 396 -16.24 4.14 35.29
CA GLU A 396 -15.62 2.86 35.63
C GLU A 396 -15.01 2.16 34.42
N VAL A 397 -15.74 2.08 33.30
CA VAL A 397 -15.25 1.52 32.04
C VAL A 397 -14.04 2.30 31.52
N TRP A 398 -14.09 3.63 31.57
CA TRP A 398 -12.97 4.46 31.16
C TRP A 398 -11.72 4.19 32.01
N GLN A 399 -11.86 4.13 33.34
CA GLN A 399 -10.75 3.82 34.25
C GLN A 399 -10.17 2.42 33.99
N GLN A 400 -11.00 1.42 33.74
CA GLN A 400 -10.55 0.05 33.46
C GLN A 400 -9.77 -0.02 32.15
N LEU A 401 -10.28 0.56 31.06
CA LEU A 401 -9.61 0.57 29.77
C LEU A 401 -8.29 1.37 29.83
N MET A 402 -8.29 2.53 30.47
CA MET A 402 -7.07 3.35 30.64
C MET A 402 -6.02 2.64 31.48
N SER A 403 -6.42 1.95 32.56
CA SER A 403 -5.48 1.20 33.40
C SER A 403 -4.82 0.05 32.64
N GLN A 404 -5.57 -0.62 31.74
CA GLN A 404 -5.02 -1.69 30.90
C GLN A 404 -3.99 -1.13 29.90
N GLU A 405 -4.31 -0.02 29.25
CA GLU A 405 -3.41 0.65 28.30
C GLU A 405 -2.12 1.15 28.97
N LEU A 406 -2.24 1.77 30.14
CA LEU A 406 -1.09 2.24 30.92
C LEU A 406 -0.18 1.09 31.34
N HIS A 407 -0.74 -0.01 31.83
CA HIS A 407 0.03 -1.19 32.24
C HIS A 407 0.80 -1.81 31.06
N LEU A 408 0.21 -1.85 29.86
CA LEU A 408 0.92 -2.29 28.67
C LEU A 408 2.10 -1.38 28.36
N HIS A 409 1.87 -0.07 28.37
CA HIS A 409 2.89 0.92 28.06
C HIS A 409 4.08 0.82 29.03
N GLU A 410 3.81 0.77 30.33
CA GLU A 410 4.83 0.61 31.37
C GLU A 410 5.59 -0.72 31.20
N SER A 411 4.87 -1.81 30.92
CA SER A 411 5.49 -3.13 30.72
C SER A 411 6.43 -3.14 29.51
N ILE A 412 6.05 -2.45 28.42
CA ILE A 412 6.89 -2.30 27.22
C ILE A 412 8.12 -1.45 27.54
N GLU A 413 7.92 -0.29 28.19
CA GLU A 413 9.00 0.65 28.50
C GLU A 413 10.05 0.02 29.43
N VAL A 414 9.61 -0.67 30.49
CA VAL A 414 10.50 -1.36 31.43
C VAL A 414 11.31 -2.44 30.72
N ARG A 415 10.70 -3.23 29.83
CA ARG A 415 11.36 -4.35 29.14
C ARG A 415 12.34 -3.86 28.07
N ILE A 416 12.02 -2.77 27.36
CA ILE A 416 12.95 -2.10 26.44
C ILE A 416 14.16 -1.58 27.22
N ASN A 417 13.93 -0.89 28.33
CA ASN A 417 14.99 -0.30 29.14
C ASN A 417 15.85 -1.36 29.86
N SER A 418 15.29 -2.49 30.27
CA SER A 418 16.03 -3.54 31.00
C SER A 418 16.79 -4.49 30.08
N ASN A 419 16.22 -4.85 28.92
CA ASN A 419 16.75 -5.92 28.09
C ASN A 419 17.49 -5.42 26.85
N PHE A 420 16.97 -4.39 26.17
CA PHE A 420 17.56 -3.87 24.93
C PHE A 420 18.59 -2.77 25.17
N LEU A 421 18.36 -1.91 26.17
CA LEU A 421 19.34 -0.91 26.61
C LEU A 421 20.31 -1.48 27.66
N ARG A 422 20.86 -2.69 27.46
CA ARG A 422 22.00 -3.10 28.28
C ARG A 422 23.10 -2.06 28.09
N PRO A 423 23.49 -1.29 29.11
CA PRO A 423 24.57 -0.35 28.95
C PRO A 423 25.84 -1.14 28.63
N LEU A 424 26.61 -0.64 27.65
CA LEU A 424 27.96 -1.10 27.29
C LEU A 424 28.91 -1.24 28.50
N SER A 425 28.54 -0.76 29.68
CA SER A 425 29.29 -0.86 30.93
C SER A 425 29.48 -2.28 31.46
N ARG A 426 28.87 -3.32 30.87
CA ARG A 426 29.17 -4.73 31.22
C ARG A 426 30.26 -5.38 30.35
N PHE A 427 30.79 -4.69 29.33
CA PHE A 427 31.82 -5.21 28.43
C PHE A 427 33.15 -4.45 28.49
N ILE A 428 33.44 -3.75 29.60
CA ILE A 428 34.75 -3.14 29.90
C ILE A 428 35.36 -3.82 31.12
#